data_AF-A0A8S2AM95-F1
#
_entry.id   AF-A0A8S2AM95-F1
#
_cell.length_a   1.000
_cell.length_b   1.000
_cell.length_c   1.000
_cell.angle_alpha   90.00
_cell.angle_beta   90.00
_cell.angle_gamma   90.00
#
_symmetry.space_group_name_H-M   'P 1'
#
loop_
_entity.id
_entity.type
_entity.pdbx_description
1 polymer ?
#
loop_
_entity_poly.entity_id
_entity_poly.type
_entity_poly.pdbx_seq_one_letter_code
_entity_poly.pdbx_strand_id
1 'polypeptide(L)'
;MASQTNSYTVPEEVIGYPMPPSSATPPPRRGWWTRPIVTFPAEHDRKLNCKEATAFMTPCCGGIFTVIAIMVYISHVINAHCDAKFSLQSLTVSPSSATWHVDFLVKNPSSRYTIYYGDDETAVRLGSFNAAVLNTSHQRMSRSHTAFAVDFVAEDTQNADDVGKQLDIKLRAKHQGYGEDYPEAGHVDIMCHNLTRNHEKVEKIQCISKIHGKTSICYVELFANSVSISNANASAADWRIGLVARSPVTDCKISLMILKSRLLRGDQVISNASSPSSGYSGKVVAGDKTNVVFEKVVIPEVIGDIIWDFRVEIKSIVSTNAGHINAFMMAVCPDIPVKFTTDPAGNVMGSLLGNMRRCDYIY
;
A
#
# COMPACT_ATOMS: atom_id res chain seq x y z
N MET A 1 101.51 -66.42 50.87
CA MET A 1 101.59 -66.07 52.30
C MET A 1 101.35 -64.58 52.43
N ALA A 2 100.57 -64.23 53.45
CA ALA A 2 99.93 -62.94 53.71
C ALA A 2 100.89 -61.73 53.68
N SER A 3 100.37 -60.54 53.42
CA SER A 3 100.07 -59.61 54.52
C SER A 3 99.34 -58.36 54.02
N GLN A 4 98.53 -57.83 54.92
CA GLN A 4 97.47 -56.84 54.78
C GLN A 4 97.94 -55.48 54.23
N THR A 5 97.03 -54.79 53.56
CA THR A 5 96.95 -53.33 53.70
C THR A 5 95.49 -52.92 53.80
N ASN A 6 95.21 -52.16 54.85
CA ASN A 6 93.89 -51.82 55.33
C ASN A 6 93.12 -50.91 54.39
N SER A 7 91.81 -51.11 54.47
CA SER A 7 90.71 -50.42 53.82
C SER A 7 90.64 -48.92 54.12
N TYR A 8 90.31 -48.13 53.10
CA TYR A 8 89.30 -47.07 53.22
C TYR A 8 88.21 -47.31 52.18
N THR A 9 87.02 -47.54 52.70
CA THR A 9 85.76 -47.79 51.99
C THR A 9 85.25 -46.48 51.37
N VAL A 10 85.05 -46.50 50.05
CA VAL A 10 84.27 -45.50 49.32
C VAL A 10 82.79 -45.91 49.43
N PRO A 11 81.88 -45.06 49.94
CA PRO A 11 80.46 -45.40 49.91
C PRO A 11 79.91 -45.28 48.49
N GLU A 12 79.41 -46.41 48.02
CA GLU A 12 78.63 -46.61 46.81
C GLU A 12 77.24 -45.95 46.96
N GLU A 13 76.94 -45.09 45.99
CA GLU A 13 75.65 -44.85 45.33
C GLU A 13 74.34 -44.97 46.15
N VAL A 14 73.68 -43.81 46.36
CA VAL A 14 72.22 -43.74 46.51
C VAL A 14 71.68 -42.76 45.47
N ILE A 15 71.34 -43.27 44.30
CA ILE A 15 70.49 -42.57 43.32
C ILE A 15 69.11 -42.44 43.95
N GLY A 16 68.82 -41.26 44.50
CA GLY A 16 67.52 -40.90 45.03
C GLY A 16 66.47 -40.84 43.93
N TYR A 17 65.36 -41.53 44.16
CA TYR A 17 64.15 -41.51 43.33
C TYR A 17 63.63 -40.09 43.07
N PRO A 18 63.06 -39.80 41.88
CA PRO A 18 62.57 -38.46 41.54
C PRO A 18 61.39 -38.05 42.43
N MET A 19 61.54 -36.84 42.99
CA MET A 19 60.59 -36.13 43.83
C MET A 19 59.25 -35.90 43.09
N PRO A 20 58.09 -36.16 43.73
CA PRO A 20 56.79 -35.86 43.12
C PRO A 20 56.58 -34.34 43.05
N PRO A 21 56.09 -33.79 41.93
CA PRO A 21 55.83 -32.36 41.83
C PRO A 21 54.70 -31.97 42.78
N SER A 22 54.97 -30.98 43.63
CA SER A 22 53.97 -30.33 44.48
C SER A 22 52.78 -29.86 43.63
N SER A 23 51.60 -30.35 43.99
CA SER A 23 50.30 -29.89 43.48
C SER A 23 50.00 -28.47 44.00
N ALA A 24 50.61 -27.47 43.37
CA ALA A 24 50.11 -26.10 43.42
C ALA A 24 49.12 -25.93 42.27
N THR A 25 47.82 -26.02 42.55
CA THR A 25 46.77 -25.69 41.59
C THR A 25 46.90 -24.21 41.22
N PRO A 26 47.10 -23.84 39.94
CA PRO A 26 47.11 -22.43 39.56
C PRO A 26 45.73 -21.83 39.87
N PRO A 27 45.65 -20.57 40.36
CA PRO A 27 44.36 -19.94 40.59
C PRO A 27 43.57 -19.96 39.28
N PRO A 28 42.25 -20.22 39.32
CA PRO A 28 41.45 -20.29 38.10
C PRO A 28 41.65 -19.00 37.31
N ARG A 29 41.95 -19.15 36.02
CA ARG A 29 42.07 -18.02 35.09
C ARG A 29 40.72 -17.29 35.06
N ARG A 30 40.55 -16.30 35.94
CA ARG A 30 39.46 -15.34 35.85
C ARG A 30 39.58 -14.67 34.50
N GLY A 31 38.61 -14.92 33.61
CA GLY A 31 38.56 -14.29 32.31
C GLY A 31 38.63 -12.77 32.48
N TRP A 32 39.37 -12.11 31.60
CA TRP A 32 39.56 -10.66 31.57
C TRP A 32 38.27 -9.83 31.70
N TRP A 33 37.12 -10.39 31.34
CA TRP A 33 35.77 -9.85 31.54
C TRP A 33 35.30 -9.74 33.01
N THR A 34 35.97 -10.39 33.96
CA THR A 34 35.60 -10.40 35.40
C THR A 34 36.40 -9.39 36.24
N ARG A 35 37.31 -8.65 35.62
CA ARG A 35 38.02 -7.55 36.29
C ARG A 35 37.20 -6.27 36.11
N PRO A 36 36.78 -5.58 37.19
CA PRO A 36 36.21 -4.25 37.04
C PRO A 36 37.25 -3.35 36.37
N ILE A 37 36.90 -2.79 35.22
CA ILE A 37 37.80 -1.95 34.40
C ILE A 37 38.18 -0.67 35.17
N VAL A 38 37.35 -0.25 36.12
CA VAL A 38 37.60 0.86 37.04
C VAL A 38 37.03 0.50 38.41
N THR A 39 37.81 0.70 39.47
CA THR A 39 37.35 0.63 40.86
C THR A 39 37.10 2.05 41.35
N PHE A 40 35.85 2.38 41.66
CA PHE A 40 35.50 3.70 42.19
C PHE A 40 35.56 3.68 43.73
N PRO A 41 36.05 4.76 44.37
CA PRO A 41 36.00 4.88 45.83
C PRO A 41 34.54 4.92 46.32
N ALA A 42 34.31 4.50 47.55
CA ALA A 42 32.99 4.58 48.16
C ALA A 42 32.51 6.05 48.21
N GLU A 43 31.21 6.27 48.08
CA GLU A 43 30.57 7.57 47.83
C GLU A 43 30.93 8.67 48.86
N HIS A 44 31.48 8.29 50.02
CA HIS A 44 31.76 9.17 51.14
C HIS A 44 33.28 9.34 51.43
N ASP A 45 34.17 8.67 50.71
CA ASP A 45 35.61 8.67 51.02
C ASP A 45 36.35 9.91 50.51
N ARG A 46 35.93 10.47 49.37
CA ARG A 46 36.58 11.62 48.72
C ARG A 46 35.77 12.19 47.56
N LYS A 47 35.92 13.50 47.29
CA LYS A 47 35.38 14.17 46.10
C LYS A 47 35.98 13.58 44.81
N LEU A 48 35.11 13.14 43.88
CA LEU A 48 35.53 12.55 42.60
C LEU A 48 36.46 13.49 41.83
N ASN A 49 37.56 12.95 41.31
CA ASN A 49 38.46 13.72 40.46
C ASN A 49 37.86 13.86 39.05
N CYS A 50 38.22 14.91 38.30
CA CYS A 50 37.58 15.21 37.00
C CYS A 50 37.62 14.01 36.02
N LYS A 51 38.70 13.21 36.05
CA LYS A 51 38.84 11.99 35.24
C LYS A 51 37.88 10.87 35.66
N GLU A 52 37.62 10.72 36.96
CA GLU A 52 36.69 9.71 37.51
C GLU A 52 35.24 10.09 37.22
N ALA A 53 34.92 11.40 37.28
CA ALA A 53 33.61 11.91 36.89
C ALA A 53 33.35 11.67 35.39
N THR A 54 34.34 11.90 34.53
CA THR A 54 34.24 11.57 33.10
C THR A 54 34.04 10.07 32.89
N ALA A 55 34.80 9.21 33.58
CA ALA A 55 34.67 7.75 33.47
C ALA A 55 33.29 7.24 33.94
N PHE A 56 32.67 7.88 34.94
CA PHE A 56 31.32 7.56 35.40
C PHE A 56 30.23 8.02 34.43
N MET A 57 30.38 9.20 33.81
CA MET A 57 29.38 9.75 32.89
C MET A 57 29.45 9.18 31.47
N THR A 58 30.61 8.68 31.04
CA THR A 58 30.82 8.17 29.67
C THR A 58 29.86 7.02 29.30
N PRO A 59 29.62 6.00 30.16
CA PRO A 59 28.63 4.95 29.88
C PRO A 59 27.19 5.48 29.80
N CYS A 60 26.82 6.45 30.64
CA CYS A 60 25.51 7.07 30.62
C CYS A 60 25.26 7.85 29.33
N CYS A 61 26.24 8.67 28.91
CA CYS A 61 26.17 9.37 27.63
C CYS A 61 26.12 8.38 26.45
N GLY A 62 26.94 7.33 26.47
CA GLY A 62 26.93 6.26 25.47
C GLY A 62 25.55 5.57 25.37
N GLY A 63 24.94 5.24 26.50
CA GLY A 63 23.59 4.66 26.56
C GLY A 63 22.50 5.61 26.05
N ILE A 64 22.58 6.90 26.37
CA ILE A 64 21.63 7.90 25.86
C ILE A 64 21.79 8.05 24.34
N PHE A 65 23.01 8.14 23.82
CA PHE A 65 23.25 8.24 22.39
C PHE A 65 22.83 6.99 21.62
N THR A 66 22.98 5.78 22.18
CA THR A 66 22.47 4.56 21.55
C THR A 66 20.94 4.52 21.56
N VAL A 67 20.28 4.92 22.65
CA VAL A 67 18.81 5.02 22.69
C VAL A 67 18.32 6.06 21.68
N ILE A 68 18.94 7.24 21.62
CA ILE A 68 18.59 8.25 20.62
C ILE A 68 18.83 7.72 19.20
N ALA A 69 19.95 7.06 18.94
CA ALA A 69 20.25 6.48 17.63
C ALA A 69 19.24 5.39 17.24
N ILE A 70 18.83 4.54 18.18
CA ILE A 70 17.78 3.53 17.97
C ILE A 70 16.44 4.21 17.71
N MET A 71 16.06 5.24 18.48
CA MET A 71 14.81 5.97 18.27
C MET A 71 14.78 6.73 16.95
N VAL A 72 15.90 7.33 16.53
CA VAL A 72 16.04 7.98 15.22
C VAL A 72 16.00 6.94 14.10
N TYR A 73 16.68 5.80 14.26
CA TYR A 73 16.62 4.70 13.31
C TYR A 73 15.19 4.17 13.19
N ILE A 74 14.51 3.87 14.29
CA ILE A 74 13.11 3.46 14.34
C ILE A 74 12.22 4.52 13.69
N SER A 75 12.39 5.80 14.02
CA SER A 75 11.61 6.89 13.42
C SER A 75 11.83 6.99 11.91
N HIS A 76 13.06 6.83 11.44
CA HIS A 76 13.37 6.86 10.01
C HIS A 76 12.85 5.63 9.27
N VAL A 77 12.85 4.48 9.96
CA VAL A 77 12.40 3.18 9.48
C VAL A 77 10.87 3.09 9.44
N ILE A 78 10.18 3.64 10.44
CA ILE A 78 8.71 3.72 10.50
C ILE A 78 8.20 4.81 9.54
N ASN A 79 8.90 5.96 9.46
CA ASN A 79 8.62 7.01 8.48
C ASN A 79 9.33 6.77 7.15
N ALA A 80 9.64 5.53 6.77
CA ALA A 80 10.18 5.26 5.44
C ALA A 80 9.10 5.63 4.43
N HIS A 81 9.21 6.80 3.81
CA HIS A 81 8.29 7.22 2.77
C HIS A 81 8.52 6.31 1.57
N CYS A 82 7.45 5.93 0.87
CA CYS A 82 7.62 5.17 -0.35
C CYS A 82 8.21 6.09 -1.44
N ASP A 83 9.47 5.85 -1.79
CA ASP A 83 10.18 6.60 -2.82
C ASP A 83 9.93 6.03 -4.23
N ALA A 84 8.75 5.45 -4.47
CA ALA A 84 8.42 4.88 -5.77
C ALA A 84 8.33 6.00 -6.80
N LYS A 85 9.23 5.96 -7.81
CA LYS A 85 9.28 6.93 -8.91
C LYS A 85 8.68 6.31 -10.17
N PHE A 86 7.82 7.05 -10.84
CA PHE A 86 7.19 6.65 -12.10
C PHE A 86 7.79 7.49 -13.21
N SER A 87 8.43 6.84 -14.18
CA SER A 87 8.98 7.48 -15.37
C SER A 87 8.19 7.01 -16.58
N LEU A 88 7.61 7.94 -17.33
CA LEU A 88 6.87 7.59 -18.54
C LEU A 88 7.87 7.19 -19.64
N GLN A 89 7.73 6.00 -20.20
CA GLN A 89 8.59 5.46 -21.26
C GLN A 89 8.01 5.74 -22.64
N SER A 90 6.71 5.52 -22.79
CA SER A 90 6.03 5.54 -24.07
C SER A 90 4.58 5.97 -23.87
N LEU A 91 4.03 6.62 -24.88
CA LEU A 91 2.66 7.07 -24.95
C LEU A 91 2.20 6.86 -26.38
N THR A 92 1.21 6.01 -26.60
CA THR A 92 0.61 5.83 -27.93
C THR A 92 -0.90 6.02 -27.84
N VAL A 93 -1.48 6.66 -28.86
CA VAL A 93 -2.92 6.89 -28.93
C VAL A 93 -3.43 6.27 -30.22
N SER A 94 -4.28 5.25 -30.10
CA SER A 94 -4.88 4.58 -31.24
C SER A 94 -5.86 5.54 -31.94
N PRO A 95 -5.63 5.88 -33.22
CA PRO A 95 -6.47 6.84 -33.94
C PRO A 95 -7.88 6.32 -34.22
N SER A 96 -8.09 5.01 -34.26
CA SER A 96 -9.39 4.40 -34.58
C SER A 96 -10.30 4.22 -33.36
N SER A 97 -9.74 4.11 -32.16
CA SER A 97 -10.49 3.79 -30.93
C SER A 97 -10.36 4.83 -29.82
N ALA A 98 -9.60 5.92 -30.06
CA ALA A 98 -9.25 6.91 -29.05
C ALA A 98 -8.65 6.30 -27.76
N THR A 99 -8.07 5.10 -27.86
CA THR A 99 -7.46 4.38 -26.75
C THR A 99 -6.05 4.91 -26.54
N TRP A 100 -5.76 5.29 -25.30
CA TRP A 100 -4.46 5.68 -24.82
C TRP A 100 -3.77 4.46 -24.22
N HIS A 101 -2.55 4.19 -24.68
CA HIS A 101 -1.65 3.20 -24.12
C HIS A 101 -0.44 3.93 -23.55
N VAL A 102 -0.20 3.76 -22.25
CA VAL A 102 0.85 4.49 -21.52
C VAL A 102 1.76 3.50 -20.82
N ASP A 103 3.06 3.57 -21.13
CA ASP A 103 4.09 2.75 -20.51
C ASP A 103 4.85 3.54 -19.45
N PHE A 104 5.04 2.92 -18.29
CA PHE A 104 5.78 3.43 -17.16
C PHE A 104 6.90 2.47 -16.75
N LEU A 105 8.06 3.05 -16.46
CA LEU A 105 9.09 2.42 -15.65
C LEU A 105 8.91 2.86 -14.20
N VAL A 106 8.54 1.91 -13.35
CA VAL A 106 8.38 2.13 -11.92
C VAL A 106 9.65 1.71 -11.22
N LYS A 107 10.29 2.65 -10.55
CA LYS A 107 11.43 2.40 -9.66
C LYS A 107 10.93 2.45 -8.22
N ASN A 108 10.76 1.30 -7.58
CA ASN A 108 10.43 1.19 -6.18
C ASN A 108 11.64 0.61 -5.41
N PRO A 109 12.45 1.46 -4.75
CA PRO A 109 13.62 1.00 -4.02
C PRO A 109 13.27 0.29 -2.71
N SER A 110 12.05 0.48 -2.19
CA SER A 110 11.64 -0.05 -0.88
C SER A 110 10.93 -1.39 -1.03
N SER A 111 11.38 -2.40 -0.27
CA SER A 111 10.65 -3.66 -0.14
C SER A 111 9.45 -3.57 0.79
N ARG A 112 9.25 -2.43 1.47
CA ARG A 112 8.17 -2.25 2.45
C ARG A 112 6.85 -1.87 1.81
N TYR A 113 6.89 -1.38 0.58
CA TYR A 113 5.69 -1.00 -0.15
C TYR A 113 5.42 -1.96 -1.29
N THR A 114 4.24 -2.57 -1.25
CA THR A 114 3.69 -3.32 -2.37
C THR A 114 2.72 -2.40 -3.10
N ILE A 115 3.04 -2.08 -4.35
CA ILE A 115 2.15 -1.36 -5.26
C ILE A 115 1.45 -2.42 -6.10
N TYR A 116 0.14 -2.27 -6.22
CA TYR A 116 -0.67 -3.16 -7.01
C TYR A 116 -1.05 -2.49 -8.34
N TYR A 117 -0.98 -3.27 -9.42
CA TYR A 117 -1.08 -2.81 -10.81
C TYR A 117 -2.21 -3.52 -11.55
N GLY A 118 -3.11 -4.18 -10.83
CA GLY A 118 -4.29 -4.80 -11.39
C GLY A 118 -5.22 -3.76 -12.00
N ASP A 119 -6.09 -4.27 -12.85
CA ASP A 119 -7.11 -3.52 -13.55
C ASP A 119 -8.18 -3.02 -12.58
N ASP A 120 -8.45 -3.81 -11.55
CA ASP A 120 -9.31 -3.50 -10.42
C ASP A 120 -8.64 -2.66 -9.31
N GLU A 121 -7.39 -2.25 -9.52
CA GLU A 121 -6.56 -1.52 -8.56
C GLU A 121 -6.09 -0.17 -9.10
N THR A 122 -6.41 0.11 -10.37
CA THR A 122 -5.98 1.28 -11.12
C THR A 122 -7.18 2.16 -11.46
N ALA A 123 -7.11 3.44 -11.09
CA ALA A 123 -8.05 4.46 -11.55
C ALA A 123 -7.31 5.53 -12.35
N VAL A 124 -7.93 6.03 -13.42
CA VAL A 124 -7.32 7.01 -14.33
C VAL A 124 -8.25 8.19 -14.53
N ARG A 125 -7.67 9.39 -14.61
CA ARG A 125 -8.32 10.63 -15.05
C ARG A 125 -7.39 11.38 -16.00
N LEU A 126 -7.97 12.01 -17.03
CA LEU A 126 -7.22 12.79 -18.01
C LEU A 126 -7.66 14.26 -17.93
N GLY A 127 -7.10 15.01 -16.99
CA GLY A 127 -7.40 16.42 -16.76
C GLY A 127 -8.86 16.59 -16.36
N SER A 128 -9.59 17.41 -17.12
CA SER A 128 -11.04 17.57 -16.97
C SER A 128 -11.85 16.47 -17.63
N PHE A 129 -11.24 15.60 -18.43
CA PHE A 129 -11.93 14.55 -19.17
C PHE A 129 -12.07 13.28 -18.35
N ASN A 130 -13.23 12.66 -18.50
CA ASN A 130 -13.50 11.37 -17.91
C ASN A 130 -12.72 10.27 -18.62
N ALA A 131 -12.31 9.24 -17.88
CA ALA A 131 -11.53 8.14 -18.41
C ALA A 131 -11.95 6.79 -17.82
N ALA A 132 -11.87 5.76 -18.65
CA ALA A 132 -12.21 4.38 -18.33
C ALA A 132 -11.00 3.48 -18.57
N VAL A 133 -10.56 2.75 -17.54
CA VAL A 133 -9.47 1.78 -17.65
C VAL A 133 -9.98 0.52 -18.34
N LEU A 134 -9.37 0.16 -19.46
CA LEU A 134 -9.71 -1.03 -20.22
C LEU A 134 -8.85 -2.22 -19.81
N ASN A 135 -7.55 -1.99 -19.64
CA ASN A 135 -6.59 -3.03 -19.33
C ASN A 135 -5.36 -2.44 -18.65
N THR A 136 -4.66 -3.29 -17.91
CA THR A 136 -3.39 -2.98 -17.27
C THR A 136 -2.47 -4.16 -17.46
N SER A 137 -1.19 -3.91 -17.69
CA SER A 137 -0.19 -4.97 -17.67
C SER A 137 0.99 -4.55 -16.83
N HIS A 138 1.65 -5.50 -16.19
CA HIS A 138 2.88 -5.21 -15.45
C HIS A 138 3.83 -6.40 -15.50
N GLN A 139 5.12 -6.09 -15.54
CA GLN A 139 6.18 -7.08 -15.52
C GLN A 139 7.28 -6.64 -14.58
N ARG A 140 7.61 -7.50 -13.62
CA ARG A 140 8.75 -7.27 -12.73
C ARG A 140 10.04 -7.48 -13.53
N MET A 141 10.80 -6.40 -13.72
CA MET A 141 12.09 -6.44 -14.42
C MET A 141 13.23 -6.77 -13.47
N SER A 142 13.19 -6.23 -12.25
CA SER A 142 14.18 -6.50 -11.21
C SER A 142 13.57 -6.38 -9.82
N ARG A 143 14.40 -6.48 -8.77
CA ARG A 143 13.91 -6.34 -7.40
C ARG A 143 13.23 -4.99 -7.15
N SER A 144 13.71 -3.94 -7.79
CA SER A 144 13.29 -2.55 -7.59
C SER A 144 12.70 -1.88 -8.84
N HIS A 145 12.59 -2.59 -9.96
CA HIS A 145 12.02 -2.04 -11.20
C HIS A 145 10.88 -2.91 -11.72
N THR A 146 9.78 -2.25 -12.09
CA THR A 146 8.59 -2.85 -12.70
C THR A 146 8.23 -2.05 -13.93
N ALA A 147 8.04 -2.72 -15.07
CA ALA A 147 7.36 -2.12 -16.21
C ALA A 147 5.86 -2.21 -15.97
N PHE A 148 5.14 -1.12 -16.15
CA PHE A 148 3.70 -1.02 -15.94
C PHE A 148 3.07 -0.29 -17.11
N ALA A 149 2.03 -0.83 -17.69
CA ALA A 149 1.29 -0.21 -18.78
C ALA A 149 -0.20 -0.14 -18.47
N VAL A 150 -0.84 0.93 -18.94
CA VAL A 150 -2.29 1.16 -18.78
C VAL A 150 -2.90 1.52 -20.12
N ASP A 151 -3.97 0.79 -20.45
CA ASP A 151 -4.87 1.07 -21.55
C ASP A 151 -6.13 1.74 -21.03
N PHE A 152 -6.44 2.93 -21.52
CA PHE A 152 -7.67 3.62 -21.15
C PHE A 152 -8.28 4.38 -22.33
N VAL A 153 -9.59 4.62 -22.26
CA VAL A 153 -10.30 5.51 -23.18
C VAL A 153 -10.70 6.75 -22.40
N ALA A 154 -10.62 7.91 -23.04
CA ALA A 154 -11.04 9.18 -22.46
C ALA A 154 -12.18 9.81 -23.27
N GLU A 155 -13.00 10.60 -22.59
CA GLU A 155 -14.06 11.42 -23.19
C GLU A 155 -13.49 12.36 -24.27
N ASP A 156 -14.28 12.58 -25.33
CA ASP A 156 -13.90 13.13 -26.63
C ASP A 156 -12.72 14.11 -26.63
N THR A 157 -11.65 13.71 -27.31
CA THR A 157 -10.39 14.45 -27.40
C THR A 157 -10.18 15.13 -28.74
N GLN A 158 -11.19 15.15 -29.63
CA GLN A 158 -11.07 15.62 -31.01
C GLN A 158 -10.69 17.10 -31.17
N ASN A 159 -10.99 17.96 -30.18
CA ASN A 159 -10.74 19.40 -30.27
C ASN A 159 -9.71 19.94 -29.26
N ALA A 160 -9.03 19.07 -28.50
CA ALA A 160 -8.14 19.50 -27.43
C ALA A 160 -6.67 19.31 -27.82
N ASP A 161 -6.23 20.04 -28.84
CA ASP A 161 -4.83 20.05 -29.30
C ASP A 161 -3.91 20.95 -28.46
N ASP A 162 -4.44 21.79 -27.55
CA ASP A 162 -3.65 22.93 -27.01
C ASP A 162 -3.60 23.11 -25.49
N VAL A 163 -4.13 22.17 -24.70
CA VAL A 163 -3.95 22.22 -23.23
C VAL A 163 -3.28 20.94 -22.79
N GLY A 164 -2.00 21.06 -22.40
CA GLY A 164 -1.19 19.99 -21.86
C GLY A 164 -1.99 19.19 -20.84
N LYS A 165 -2.41 17.99 -21.24
CA LYS A 165 -3.33 17.19 -20.43
C LYS A 165 -2.57 16.73 -19.19
N GLN A 166 -3.20 16.84 -18.04
CA GLN A 166 -2.71 16.23 -16.81
C GLN A 166 -3.26 14.80 -16.77
N LEU A 167 -2.42 13.79 -16.59
CA LEU A 167 -2.85 12.42 -16.37
C LEU A 167 -2.67 12.10 -14.91
N ASP A 168 -3.77 11.75 -14.26
CA ASP A 168 -3.78 11.31 -12.88
C ASP A 168 -4.08 9.81 -12.86
N ILE A 169 -3.13 9.03 -12.37
CA ILE A 169 -3.29 7.58 -12.16
C ILE A 169 -3.21 7.31 -10.67
N LYS A 170 -4.17 6.56 -10.17
CA LYS A 170 -4.25 6.18 -8.77
C LYS A 170 -4.15 4.67 -8.66
N LEU A 171 -3.08 4.21 -8.01
CA LEU A 171 -2.80 2.80 -7.78
C LEU A 171 -3.00 2.45 -6.31
N ARG A 172 -3.55 1.27 -6.04
CA ARG A 172 -3.58 0.73 -4.70
C ARG A 172 -2.16 0.41 -4.20
N ALA A 173 -1.92 0.67 -2.92
CA ALA A 173 -0.68 0.28 -2.26
C ALA A 173 -0.88 -0.24 -0.84
N LYS A 174 0.06 -1.05 -0.39
CA LYS A 174 0.15 -1.63 0.95
C LYS A 174 1.53 -1.40 1.52
N HIS A 175 1.61 -0.94 2.76
CA HIS A 175 2.84 -0.74 3.51
C HIS A 175 3.00 -1.87 4.55
N GLN A 176 4.17 -2.48 4.59
CA GLN A 176 4.58 -3.48 5.58
C GLN A 176 5.43 -2.78 6.65
N GLY A 177 4.82 -2.51 7.81
CA GLY A 177 5.50 -1.98 9.00
C GLY A 177 6.46 -3.00 9.61
N TYR A 178 7.42 -2.52 10.42
CA TYR A 178 8.35 -3.40 11.13
C TYR A 178 7.74 -3.79 12.49
N GLY A 179 7.35 -5.06 12.66
CA GLY A 179 6.79 -5.56 13.93
C GLY A 179 5.33 -5.19 14.20
N GLU A 180 4.62 -4.64 13.21
CA GLU A 180 3.17 -4.47 13.28
C GLU A 180 2.48 -5.66 12.59
N ASP A 181 1.57 -6.31 13.31
CA ASP A 181 0.74 -7.40 12.77
C ASP A 181 -0.25 -6.92 11.69
N TYR A 182 -0.39 -5.60 11.52
CA TYR A 182 -1.36 -4.99 10.61
C TYR A 182 -0.67 -4.11 9.57
N PRO A 183 -0.74 -4.47 8.28
CA PRO A 183 -0.18 -3.65 7.22
C PRO A 183 -1.03 -2.40 7.00
N GLU A 184 -0.38 -1.25 6.84
CA GLU A 184 -1.09 0.00 6.55
C GLU A 184 -1.52 0.03 5.08
N ALA A 185 -2.76 0.45 4.85
CA ALA A 185 -3.33 0.60 3.53
C ALA A 185 -3.15 2.01 2.98
N GLY A 186 -2.95 2.12 1.67
CA GLY A 186 -2.82 3.40 1.00
C GLY A 186 -3.01 3.33 -0.51
N HIS A 187 -2.66 4.43 -1.16
CA HIS A 187 -2.63 4.57 -2.60
C HIS A 187 -1.43 5.42 -3.03
N VAL A 188 -1.01 5.18 -4.26
CA VAL A 188 0.00 5.96 -4.98
C VAL A 188 -0.74 6.76 -6.03
N ASP A 189 -0.72 8.08 -5.91
CA ASP A 189 -1.21 9.00 -6.92
C ASP A 189 -0.04 9.41 -7.81
N ILE A 190 -0.18 9.23 -9.11
CA ILE A 190 0.80 9.55 -10.14
C ILE A 190 0.20 10.67 -10.97
N MET A 191 0.85 11.82 -11.00
CA MET A 191 0.43 12.98 -11.76
C MET A 191 1.46 13.26 -12.84
N CYS A 192 1.07 13.15 -14.11
CA CYS A 192 1.93 13.51 -15.24
C CYS A 192 1.40 14.77 -15.93
N HIS A 193 2.29 15.75 -16.17
CA HIS A 193 1.94 17.02 -16.79
C HIS A 193 2.45 17.12 -18.23
N ASN A 194 1.85 18.02 -19.02
CA ASN A 194 2.22 18.32 -20.41
C ASN A 194 2.07 17.13 -21.38
N LEU A 195 1.03 16.32 -21.22
CA LEU A 195 0.73 15.27 -22.19
C LEU A 195 0.19 15.87 -23.48
N THR A 196 0.85 15.55 -24.59
CA THR A 196 0.43 15.91 -25.94
C THR A 196 0.10 14.65 -26.72
N ARG A 197 -0.93 14.74 -27.58
CA ARG A 197 -1.28 13.65 -28.50
C ARG A 197 -0.19 13.43 -29.55
N ASN A 198 0.47 14.50 -29.98
CA ASN A 198 1.66 14.40 -30.83
C ASN A 198 2.86 13.94 -30.00
N HIS A 199 3.28 12.71 -30.26
CA HIS A 199 4.33 11.91 -29.60
C HIS A 199 5.73 12.54 -29.55
N GLU A 200 5.92 13.80 -29.96
CA GLU A 200 7.23 14.39 -30.20
C GLU A 200 7.99 14.84 -28.94
N LYS A 201 7.36 14.82 -27.75
CA LYS A 201 7.91 15.46 -26.54
C LYS A 201 7.78 14.63 -25.26
N VAL A 202 7.91 13.30 -25.35
CA VAL A 202 7.86 12.42 -24.17
C VAL A 202 8.89 12.82 -23.11
N GLU A 203 10.08 13.27 -23.53
CA GLU A 203 11.14 13.77 -22.63
C GLU A 203 10.75 15.00 -21.81
N LYS A 204 9.71 15.74 -22.21
CA LYS A 204 9.21 16.92 -21.49
C LYS A 204 8.09 16.60 -20.50
N ILE A 205 7.58 15.36 -20.52
CA ILE A 205 6.53 14.92 -19.61
C ILE A 205 7.17 14.68 -18.23
N GLN A 206 6.70 15.42 -17.24
CA GLN A 206 7.12 15.25 -15.85
C GLN A 206 6.04 14.52 -15.09
N CYS A 207 6.39 13.37 -14.50
CA CYS A 207 5.52 12.60 -13.63
C CYS A 207 5.99 12.72 -12.18
N ILE A 208 5.05 13.04 -11.29
CA ILE A 208 5.27 13.15 -9.86
C ILE A 208 4.39 12.09 -9.19
N SER A 209 4.98 11.29 -8.31
CA SER A 209 4.25 10.35 -7.48
C SER A 209 4.11 10.87 -6.05
N LYS A 210 2.92 10.72 -5.49
CA LYS A 210 2.59 11.02 -4.09
C LYS A 210 1.89 9.82 -3.48
N ILE A 211 2.09 9.64 -2.19
CA ILE A 211 1.61 8.45 -1.50
C ILE A 211 0.80 8.87 -0.31
N HIS A 212 -0.39 8.30 -0.25
CA HIS A 212 -1.41 8.63 0.72
C HIS A 212 -1.80 7.33 1.41
N GLY A 213 -1.61 7.29 2.73
CA GLY A 213 -1.94 6.11 3.54
C GLY A 213 -1.20 6.18 4.86
N LYS A 214 -1.95 6.33 5.95
CA LYS A 214 -1.47 6.26 7.35
C LYS A 214 -2.62 5.84 8.27
N THR A 215 -3.36 4.80 7.89
CA THR A 215 -4.39 4.23 8.77
C THR A 215 -4.08 2.76 9.00
N SER A 216 -3.85 2.42 10.27
CA SER A 216 -3.62 1.07 10.79
C SER A 216 -4.89 0.21 10.88
N ILE A 217 -6.06 0.78 10.55
CA ILE A 217 -7.37 0.13 10.57
C ILE A 217 -7.83 -0.07 9.12
N CYS A 218 -8.56 -1.18 8.87
CA CYS A 218 -9.28 -1.49 7.63
C CYS A 218 -9.65 -0.25 6.80
N TYR A 219 -8.83 0.09 5.81
CA TYR A 219 -9.12 1.18 4.88
C TYR A 219 -10.06 0.65 3.80
N VAL A 220 -11.27 1.19 3.76
CA VAL A 220 -12.25 0.80 2.76
C VAL A 220 -12.10 1.71 1.54
N GLU A 221 -12.24 1.15 0.35
CA GLU A 221 -12.38 1.84 -0.93
C GLU A 221 -13.63 1.30 -1.61
N LEU A 222 -14.48 2.20 -2.11
CA LEU A 222 -15.70 1.82 -2.82
C LEU A 222 -15.53 1.98 -4.33
N PHE A 223 -16.06 1.03 -5.09
CA PHE A 223 -16.04 1.03 -6.54
C PHE A 223 -17.40 0.64 -7.11
N ALA A 224 -17.79 1.27 -8.21
CA ALA A 224 -18.81 0.74 -9.11
C ALA A 224 -18.16 -0.25 -10.07
N ASN A 225 -18.54 -1.53 -9.98
CA ASN A 225 -17.89 -2.61 -10.72
C ASN A 225 -18.77 -3.22 -11.82
N SER A 226 -20.05 -2.85 -11.88
CA SER A 226 -20.91 -3.23 -12.99
C SER A 226 -22.06 -2.26 -13.15
N VAL A 227 -22.52 -2.14 -14.39
CA VAL A 227 -23.78 -1.53 -14.75
C VAL A 227 -24.49 -2.53 -15.65
N SER A 228 -25.76 -2.78 -15.38
CA SER A 228 -26.61 -3.63 -16.21
C SER A 228 -27.98 -2.99 -16.32
N ILE A 229 -28.51 -2.94 -17.54
CA ILE A 229 -29.83 -2.40 -17.84
C ILE A 229 -30.76 -3.56 -18.21
N SER A 230 -31.97 -3.56 -17.65
CA SER A 230 -32.97 -4.60 -17.84
C SER A 230 -34.37 -3.99 -17.91
N ASN A 231 -35.38 -4.79 -18.31
CA ASN A 231 -36.79 -4.35 -18.41
C ASN A 231 -36.95 -3.06 -19.23
N ALA A 232 -36.19 -2.94 -20.32
CA ALA A 232 -36.21 -1.76 -21.17
C ALA A 232 -37.50 -1.72 -22.00
N ASN A 233 -38.26 -0.63 -21.85
CA ASN A 233 -39.32 -0.22 -22.75
C ASN A 233 -38.81 0.91 -23.67
N ALA A 234 -39.67 1.46 -24.52
CA ALA A 234 -39.30 2.53 -25.46
C ALA A 234 -38.73 3.82 -24.81
N SER A 235 -39.02 4.09 -23.53
CA SER A 235 -38.61 5.33 -22.86
C SER A 235 -37.92 5.15 -21.50
N ALA A 236 -37.98 3.96 -20.90
CA ALA A 236 -37.48 3.74 -19.55
C ALA A 236 -36.98 2.30 -19.37
N ALA A 237 -35.99 2.12 -18.49
CA ALA A 237 -35.44 0.83 -18.13
C ALA A 237 -35.06 0.78 -16.65
N ASP A 238 -34.93 -0.43 -16.12
CA ASP A 238 -34.41 -0.65 -14.77
C ASP A 238 -32.89 -0.78 -14.83
N TRP A 239 -32.23 0.03 -14.02
CA TRP A 239 -30.78 0.10 -13.95
C TRP A 239 -30.29 -0.58 -12.69
N ARG A 240 -29.34 -1.49 -12.84
CA ARG A 240 -28.67 -2.14 -11.72
C ARG A 240 -27.20 -1.78 -11.74
N ILE A 241 -26.73 -1.22 -10.63
CA ILE A 241 -25.35 -0.81 -10.43
C ILE A 241 -24.74 -1.68 -9.35
N GLY A 242 -23.73 -2.45 -9.73
CA GLY A 242 -22.92 -3.24 -8.81
C GLY A 242 -21.91 -2.36 -8.10
N LEU A 243 -21.83 -2.51 -6.79
CA LEU A 243 -20.88 -1.84 -5.93
C LEU A 243 -20.03 -2.88 -5.22
N VAL A 244 -18.73 -2.62 -5.12
CA VAL A 244 -17.79 -3.43 -4.36
C VAL A 244 -16.95 -2.55 -3.44
N ALA A 245 -16.89 -2.92 -2.18
CA ALA A 245 -16.02 -2.34 -1.17
C ALA A 245 -14.77 -3.22 -1.02
N ARG A 246 -13.57 -2.64 -1.09
CA ARG A 246 -12.32 -3.39 -0.97
C ARG A 246 -11.39 -2.73 0.04
N SER A 247 -10.47 -3.50 0.59
CA SER A 247 -9.39 -2.98 1.45
C SER A 247 -8.03 -3.48 0.97
N PRO A 248 -6.96 -2.65 0.98
CA PRO A 248 -5.59 -3.08 0.68
C PRO A 248 -5.00 -3.93 1.81
N VAL A 249 -5.62 -3.90 3.00
CA VAL A 249 -5.24 -4.69 4.17
C VAL A 249 -5.76 -6.11 3.99
N THR A 250 -4.86 -7.09 4.03
CA THR A 250 -5.21 -8.51 4.04
C THR A 250 -6.02 -8.84 5.30
N ASP A 251 -7.00 -9.73 5.19
CA ASP A 251 -7.90 -10.16 6.28
C ASP A 251 -8.93 -9.12 6.78
N CYS A 252 -9.05 -7.98 6.09
CA CYS A 252 -10.14 -7.05 6.34
C CYS A 252 -11.46 -7.59 5.74
N LYS A 253 -12.37 -8.05 6.61
CA LYS A 253 -13.74 -8.44 6.23
C LYS A 253 -14.62 -7.21 6.26
N ILE A 254 -15.14 -6.84 5.10
CA ILE A 254 -16.01 -5.68 4.92
C ILE A 254 -17.45 -6.17 4.68
N SER A 255 -18.40 -5.49 5.30
CA SER A 255 -19.82 -5.68 5.01
C SER A 255 -20.44 -4.34 4.66
N LEU A 256 -21.07 -4.25 3.49
CA LEU A 256 -21.64 -3.02 2.96
C LEU A 256 -23.17 -3.11 2.90
N MET A 257 -23.88 -2.20 3.59
CA MET A 257 -25.33 -2.08 3.55
C MET A 257 -25.73 -0.71 2.99
N ILE A 258 -26.43 -0.70 1.85
CA ILE A 258 -26.92 0.54 1.23
C ILE A 258 -28.20 0.98 1.93
N LEU A 259 -28.24 2.22 2.40
CA LEU A 259 -29.43 2.84 3.00
C LEU A 259 -30.23 3.60 1.95
N LYS A 260 -29.53 4.47 1.23
CA LYS A 260 -30.11 5.35 0.22
C LYS A 260 -29.12 5.58 -0.90
N SER A 261 -29.64 5.75 -2.10
CA SER A 261 -28.86 5.98 -3.29
C SER A 261 -29.60 6.89 -4.27
N ARG A 262 -28.84 7.67 -5.03
CA ARG A 262 -29.35 8.58 -6.06
C ARG A 262 -28.57 8.33 -7.33
N LEU A 263 -29.27 8.21 -8.44
CA LEU A 263 -28.68 8.21 -9.77
C LEU A 263 -28.88 9.62 -10.34
N LEU A 264 -27.78 10.23 -10.75
CA LEU A 264 -27.75 11.55 -11.33
C LEU A 264 -27.15 11.49 -12.74
N ARG A 265 -27.56 12.46 -13.54
CA ARG A 265 -26.97 12.78 -14.83
C ARG A 265 -26.60 14.26 -14.81
N GLY A 266 -25.30 14.56 -14.87
CA GLY A 266 -24.80 15.88 -14.46
C GLY A 266 -25.26 16.21 -13.03
N ASP A 267 -25.94 17.34 -12.85
CA ASP A 267 -26.48 17.77 -11.56
C ASP A 267 -27.94 17.34 -11.31
N GLN A 268 -28.60 16.73 -12.31
CA GLN A 268 -30.00 16.35 -12.22
C GLN A 268 -30.16 14.94 -11.64
N VAL A 269 -31.00 14.80 -10.61
CA VAL A 269 -31.41 13.48 -10.11
C VAL A 269 -32.40 12.86 -11.08
N ILE A 270 -32.03 11.73 -11.67
CA ILE A 270 -32.88 11.00 -12.60
C ILE A 270 -33.61 9.81 -11.94
N SER A 271 -33.07 9.27 -10.84
CA SER A 271 -33.78 8.26 -10.04
C SER A 271 -33.24 8.19 -8.61
N ASN A 272 -34.07 7.68 -7.71
CA ASN A 272 -33.73 7.43 -6.31
C ASN A 272 -34.04 5.98 -5.98
N ALA A 273 -33.16 5.36 -5.22
CA ALA A 273 -33.39 4.03 -4.69
C ALA A 273 -33.11 4.01 -3.19
N SER A 274 -34.01 3.37 -2.45
CA SER A 274 -33.86 3.09 -1.02
C SER A 274 -33.95 1.59 -0.83
N SER A 275 -33.03 1.03 -0.06
CA SER A 275 -33.17 -0.38 0.33
C SER A 275 -34.39 -0.49 1.24
N PRO A 276 -35.29 -1.49 1.06
CA PRO A 276 -36.28 -1.79 2.07
C PRO A 276 -35.53 -2.14 3.34
N SER A 277 -35.68 -1.31 4.37
CA SER A 277 -35.23 -1.61 5.72
C SER A 277 -36.10 -2.73 6.26
N SER A 278 -35.84 -3.99 5.87
CA SER A 278 -36.44 -5.12 6.55
C SER A 278 -35.80 -5.24 7.93
N GLY A 279 -36.40 -4.55 8.89
CA GLY A 279 -36.24 -4.83 10.31
C GLY A 279 -34.87 -4.49 10.90
N TYR A 280 -34.92 -3.69 11.95
CA TYR A 280 -33.92 -3.68 13.01
C TYR A 280 -33.75 -5.12 13.55
N SER A 281 -32.89 -5.93 12.93
CA SER A 281 -32.46 -7.22 13.47
C SER A 281 -31.16 -7.68 12.81
N GLY A 282 -30.04 -7.07 13.22
CA GLY A 282 -28.78 -7.77 13.54
C GLY A 282 -28.09 -8.67 12.52
N LYS A 283 -28.53 -8.76 11.26
CA LYS A 283 -27.86 -9.59 10.26
C LYS A 283 -27.54 -8.77 9.03
N VAL A 284 -26.40 -8.09 9.11
CA VAL A 284 -25.72 -7.52 7.95
C VAL A 284 -25.54 -8.68 6.95
N VAL A 285 -26.11 -8.56 5.75
CA VAL A 285 -25.85 -9.53 4.69
C VAL A 285 -24.36 -9.42 4.38
N ALA A 286 -23.62 -10.46 4.76
CA ALA A 286 -22.18 -10.52 4.69
C ALA A 286 -21.75 -10.46 3.22
N GLY A 287 -21.13 -9.34 2.83
CA GLY A 287 -20.64 -9.16 1.48
C GLY A 287 -19.91 -7.84 1.33
N ASP A 288 -18.77 -7.93 0.68
CA ASP A 288 -18.03 -6.79 0.13
C ASP A 288 -18.73 -6.24 -1.13
N LYS A 289 -19.72 -6.96 -1.67
CA LYS A 289 -20.48 -6.62 -2.87
C LYS A 289 -21.95 -6.39 -2.58
N THR A 290 -22.53 -5.40 -3.25
CA THR A 290 -23.97 -5.12 -3.22
C THR A 290 -24.44 -4.56 -4.54
N ASN A 291 -25.76 -4.51 -4.74
CA ASN A 291 -26.36 -3.93 -5.93
C ASN A 291 -27.37 -2.87 -5.53
N VAL A 292 -27.40 -1.79 -6.30
CA VAL A 292 -28.44 -0.78 -6.24
C VAL A 292 -29.28 -0.90 -7.50
N VAL A 293 -30.60 -0.93 -7.34
CA VAL A 293 -31.55 -1.00 -8.46
C VAL A 293 -32.34 0.30 -8.50
N PHE A 294 -32.29 0.97 -9.65
CA PHE A 294 -33.08 2.16 -9.95
C PHE A 294 -34.13 1.77 -10.98
N GLU A 295 -35.41 1.85 -10.59
CA GLU A 295 -36.51 1.48 -11.47
C GLU A 295 -36.90 2.63 -12.39
N LYS A 296 -37.36 2.30 -13.60
CA LYS A 296 -37.97 3.24 -14.56
C LYS A 296 -37.11 4.48 -14.86
N VAL A 297 -35.80 4.29 -15.01
CA VAL A 297 -34.87 5.35 -15.41
C VAL A 297 -35.05 5.64 -16.89
N VAL A 298 -35.17 6.92 -17.25
CA VAL A 298 -35.29 7.36 -18.65
C VAL A 298 -34.07 6.91 -19.45
N ILE A 299 -34.30 6.21 -20.56
CA ILE A 299 -33.23 5.76 -21.46
C ILE A 299 -32.78 6.96 -22.31
N PRO A 300 -31.46 7.19 -22.46
CA PRO A 300 -30.96 8.24 -23.35
C PRO A 300 -31.28 7.92 -24.82
N GLU A 301 -31.58 8.95 -25.62
CA GLU A 301 -31.91 8.81 -27.05
C GLU A 301 -30.72 8.35 -27.91
N VAL A 302 -29.48 8.52 -27.41
CA VAL A 302 -28.26 8.19 -28.15
C VAL A 302 -27.87 6.73 -27.87
N ILE A 303 -28.15 5.85 -28.84
CA ILE A 303 -27.75 4.43 -28.79
C ILE A 303 -26.48 4.24 -29.63
N GLY A 304 -25.45 3.61 -29.04
CA GLY A 304 -24.18 3.31 -29.70
C GLY A 304 -22.99 4.09 -29.15
N ASP A 305 -23.24 5.24 -28.52
CA ASP A 305 -22.22 6.07 -27.89
C ASP A 305 -22.03 5.76 -26.39
N ILE A 306 -20.88 6.17 -25.87
CA ILE A 306 -20.55 6.09 -24.44
C ILE A 306 -21.02 7.38 -23.77
N ILE A 307 -21.76 7.24 -22.68
CA ILE A 307 -22.19 8.37 -21.87
C ILE A 307 -21.34 8.41 -20.59
N TRP A 308 -20.69 9.54 -20.35
CA TRP A 308 -19.73 9.74 -19.25
C TRP A 308 -20.33 10.48 -18.05
N ASP A 309 -21.53 11.04 -18.17
CA ASP A 309 -22.11 12.01 -17.23
C ASP A 309 -22.95 11.39 -16.09
N PHE A 310 -22.94 10.06 -15.96
CA PHE A 310 -23.67 9.37 -14.89
C PHE A 310 -22.92 9.43 -13.56
N ARG A 311 -23.66 9.69 -12.49
CA ARG A 311 -23.13 9.76 -11.13
C ARG A 311 -24.04 9.00 -10.17
N VAL A 312 -23.44 8.28 -9.24
CA VAL A 312 -24.19 7.55 -8.21
C VAL A 312 -23.76 8.05 -6.85
N GLU A 313 -24.69 8.63 -6.11
CA GLU A 313 -24.48 8.98 -4.70
C GLU A 313 -25.04 7.89 -3.81
N ILE A 314 -24.29 7.54 -2.77
CA ILE A 314 -24.59 6.41 -1.90
C ILE A 314 -24.45 6.83 -0.45
N LYS A 315 -25.42 6.45 0.36
CA LYS A 315 -25.35 6.43 1.82
C LYS A 315 -25.43 5.00 2.29
N SER A 316 -24.45 4.57 3.06
CA SER A 316 -24.32 3.18 3.49
C SER A 316 -23.82 3.06 4.92
N ILE A 317 -24.09 1.91 5.53
CA ILE A 317 -23.42 1.44 6.74
C ILE A 317 -22.35 0.46 6.31
N VAL A 318 -21.13 0.68 6.78
CA VAL A 318 -19.98 -0.19 6.57
C VAL A 318 -19.58 -0.79 7.90
N SER A 319 -19.46 -2.12 7.93
CA SER A 319 -18.96 -2.86 9.08
C SER A 319 -17.64 -3.52 8.72
N THR A 320 -16.66 -3.46 9.61
CA THR A 320 -15.37 -4.14 9.45
C THR A 320 -15.06 -5.03 10.64
N ASN A 321 -14.37 -6.15 10.42
CA ASN A 321 -13.86 -6.99 11.51
C ASN A 321 -12.74 -6.32 12.32
N ALA A 322 -12.07 -5.31 11.76
CA ALA A 322 -11.16 -4.46 12.53
C ALA A 322 -11.98 -3.50 13.40
N GLY A 323 -12.00 -3.73 14.71
CA GLY A 323 -12.54 -2.80 15.71
C GLY A 323 -14.03 -2.91 16.04
N HIS A 324 -14.80 -3.81 15.41
CA HIS A 324 -16.26 -3.96 15.62
C HIS A 324 -17.07 -2.65 15.45
N ILE A 325 -16.57 -1.70 14.64
CA ILE A 325 -17.24 -0.43 14.41
C ILE A 325 -18.12 -0.53 13.16
N ASN A 326 -19.37 -0.09 13.29
CA ASN A 326 -20.22 0.23 12.14
C ASN A 326 -20.08 1.72 11.87
N ALA A 327 -19.57 2.08 10.69
CA ALA A 327 -19.42 3.46 10.26
C ALA A 327 -20.49 3.82 9.24
N PHE A 328 -21.02 5.04 9.33
CA PHE A 328 -21.78 5.63 8.23
C PHE A 328 -20.80 6.15 7.18
N MET A 329 -21.03 5.77 5.93
CA MET A 329 -20.20 6.15 4.79
C MET A 329 -21.08 6.82 3.75
N MET A 330 -20.66 8.00 3.29
CA MET A 330 -21.22 8.68 2.14
C MET A 330 -20.17 8.69 1.03
N ALA A 331 -20.56 8.25 -0.15
CA ALA A 331 -19.67 8.16 -1.29
C ALA A 331 -20.38 8.60 -2.57
N VAL A 332 -19.61 9.16 -3.50
CA VAL A 332 -20.03 9.43 -4.87
C VAL A 332 -19.18 8.59 -5.79
N CYS A 333 -19.79 7.84 -6.70
CA CYS A 333 -19.11 7.26 -7.84
C CYS A 333 -19.35 8.21 -9.02
N PRO A 334 -18.42 9.15 -9.31
CA PRO A 334 -18.62 10.14 -10.36
C PRO A 334 -18.29 9.53 -11.72
N ASP A 335 -18.86 10.12 -12.75
CA ASP A 335 -18.48 9.92 -14.15
C ASP A 335 -18.39 8.44 -14.57
N ILE A 336 -19.45 7.68 -14.26
CA ILE A 336 -19.56 6.27 -14.59
C ILE A 336 -19.77 6.14 -16.11
N PRO A 337 -18.82 5.57 -16.85
CA PRO A 337 -18.93 5.46 -18.30
C PRO A 337 -19.84 4.30 -18.67
N VAL A 338 -21.01 4.60 -19.23
CA VAL A 338 -21.99 3.58 -19.62
C VAL A 338 -22.05 3.50 -21.14
N LYS A 339 -21.81 2.30 -21.67
CA LYS A 339 -21.97 2.00 -23.09
C LYS A 339 -23.33 1.37 -23.31
N PHE A 340 -24.13 1.97 -24.19
CA PHE A 340 -25.42 1.43 -24.58
C PHE A 340 -25.31 0.65 -25.90
N THR A 341 -25.92 -0.53 -25.92
CA THR A 341 -25.96 -1.42 -27.09
C THR A 341 -27.36 -1.99 -27.24
N THR A 342 -27.72 -2.48 -28.42
CA THR A 342 -28.95 -3.25 -28.63
C THR A 342 -28.63 -4.73 -28.74
N ASP A 343 -29.41 -5.56 -28.05
CA ASP A 343 -29.35 -7.01 -28.25
C ASP A 343 -29.91 -7.40 -29.65
N PRO A 344 -29.75 -8.66 -30.10
CA PRO A 344 -30.32 -9.11 -31.37
C PRO A 344 -31.85 -9.02 -31.47
N ALA A 345 -32.55 -8.90 -30.34
CA ALA A 345 -34.00 -8.71 -30.27
C ALA A 345 -34.41 -7.23 -30.30
N GLY A 346 -33.45 -6.30 -30.34
CA GLY A 346 -33.68 -4.86 -30.36
C GLY A 346 -33.86 -4.21 -28.98
N ASN A 347 -33.64 -4.95 -27.89
CA ASN A 347 -33.72 -4.40 -26.54
C ASN A 347 -32.44 -3.62 -26.19
N VAL A 348 -32.62 -2.47 -25.55
CA VAL A 348 -31.50 -1.67 -25.06
C VAL A 348 -30.84 -2.37 -23.88
N MET A 349 -29.53 -2.57 -23.99
CA MET A 349 -28.63 -3.01 -22.95
C MET A 349 -27.66 -1.89 -22.61
N GLY A 350 -27.18 -1.87 -21.37
CA GLY A 350 -26.11 -0.98 -20.94
C GLY A 350 -25.11 -1.74 -20.11
N SER A 351 -23.83 -1.44 -20.33
CA SER A 351 -22.72 -2.00 -19.58
C SER A 351 -21.73 -0.91 -19.16
N LEU A 352 -21.03 -1.17 -18.06
CA LEU A 352 -19.91 -0.35 -17.64
C LEU A 352 -18.78 -0.47 -18.67
N LEU A 353 -18.24 0.65 -19.13
CA LEU A 353 -17.02 0.66 -19.93
C LEU A 353 -15.81 0.59 -18.99
N GLY A 354 -14.93 -0.38 -19.23
CA GLY A 354 -13.80 -0.65 -18.34
C GLY A 354 -14.19 -1.48 -17.12
N ASN A 355 -13.22 -1.75 -16.25
CA ASN A 355 -13.37 -2.80 -15.24
C ASN A 355 -14.07 -2.30 -13.97
N MET A 356 -13.73 -1.10 -13.51
CA MET A 356 -14.43 -0.45 -12.42
C MET A 356 -14.23 1.06 -12.39
N ARG A 357 -15.16 1.75 -11.74
CA ARG A 357 -15.07 3.18 -11.43
C ARG A 357 -14.92 3.38 -9.93
N ARG A 358 -13.82 4.02 -9.52
CA ARG A 358 -13.57 4.38 -8.13
C ARG A 358 -14.57 5.45 -7.66
N CYS A 359 -15.00 5.33 -6.41
CA CYS A 359 -15.87 6.30 -5.76
C CYS A 359 -15.06 7.14 -4.76
N ASP A 360 -15.46 8.41 -4.61
CA ASP A 360 -14.88 9.39 -3.71
C ASP A 360 -15.75 9.54 -2.46
N TYR A 361 -15.11 9.75 -1.31
CA TYR A 361 -15.81 9.98 -0.05
C TYR A 361 -16.32 11.41 0.07
N ILE A 362 -17.56 11.54 0.57
CA ILE A 362 -18.14 12.84 0.94
C ILE A 362 -17.98 12.98 2.45
N TYR A 363 -17.17 13.95 2.88
CA TYR A 363 -16.96 14.27 4.29
C TYR A 363 -18.03 15.19 4.85
#